data_AF-A0A1G6R4W4-F1
#
_entry.id   AF-A0A1G6R4W4-F1
#
_cell.length_a   1.000
_cell.length_b   1.000
_cell.length_c   1.000
_cell.angle_alpha   90.00
_cell.angle_beta   90.00
_cell.angle_gamma   90.00
#
_symmetry.space_group_name_H-M   'P 1'
#
loop_
_entity.id
_entity.type
_entity.pdbx_description
1 polymer ?
#
loop_
_entity_poly.entity_id
_entity_poly.type
_entity_poly.pdbx_seq_one_letter_code
_entity_poly.pdbx_strand_id
1 'polypeptide(L)' 'MLEAILLLFLILAWLSLLLLFAGLIRPVLVLWFLDRMNRLKVIKIYGLSVLLFIGIYVIINLLSGILF' A
#
# COMPACT_ATOMS: atom_id res chain seq x y z
N MET A 1 -20.50 -6.88 -4.90
CA MET A 1 -20.07 -5.89 -3.89
C MET A 1 -18.71 -6.22 -3.30
N LEU A 2 -18.50 -7.45 -2.81
CA LEU A 2 -17.21 -7.88 -2.26
C LEU A 2 -16.05 -7.76 -3.27
N GLU A 3 -16.26 -8.14 -4.53
CA GLU A 3 -15.24 -8.02 -5.57
C GLU A 3 -14.76 -6.58 -5.80
N ALA A 4 -15.67 -5.61 -5.74
CA ALA A 4 -15.31 -4.20 -5.87
C ALA A 4 -14.42 -3.74 -4.71
N ILE A 5 -14.69 -4.25 -3.49
CA ILE A 5 -13.87 -3.98 -2.31
C ILE A 5 -12.48 -4.61 -2.46
N LEU A 6 -12.41 -5.86 -2.93
CA LEU A 6 -11.14 -6.55 -3.20
C LEU A 6 -10.30 -5.81 -4.25
N LEU A 7 -10.94 -5.39 -5.35
CA LEU A 7 -10.30 -4.64 -6.42
C LEU A 7 -9.80 -3.27 -5.93
N LEU A 8 -10.55 -2.60 -5.07
CA LEU A 8 -10.12 -1.36 -4.41
C LEU A 8 -8.87 -1.57 -3.55
N PHE A 9 -8.84 -2.61 -2.70
CA PHE A 9 -7.65 -2.92 -1.89
C PHE A 9 -6.44 -3.28 -2.74
N LEU A 10 -6.64 -3.99 -3.85
CA LEU A 10 -5.58 -4.33 -4.79
C LEU A 10 -5.00 -3.07 -5.47
N ILE A 11 -5.85 -2.14 -5.91
CA ILE A 11 -5.42 -0.86 -6.48
C ILE A 11 -4.65 -0.05 -5.44
N LEU A 12 -5.13 0.04 -4.20
CA LEU A 12 -4.44 0.75 -3.12
C LEU A 12 -3.09 0.11 -2.79
N ALA A 13 -2.98 -1.22 -2.82
CA ALA A 13 -1.71 -1.93 -2.66
C ALA A 13 -0.72 -1.57 -3.78
N TRP A 14 -1.17 -1.57 -5.03
CA TRP A 14 -0.33 -1.16 -6.16
C TRP A 14 0.08 0.31 -6.10
N LEU A 15 -0.84 1.22 -5.77
CA LEU A 15 -0.54 2.65 -5.61
C LEU A 15 0.48 2.89 -4.48
N SER A 16 0.31 2.25 -3.34
CA SER A 16 1.25 2.39 -2.22
C SER A 16 2.63 1.82 -2.55
N LEU A 17 2.69 0.76 -3.37
CA LEU A 17 3.94 0.18 -3.87
C LEU A 17 4.64 1.12 -4.87
N LEU A 18 3.90 1.73 -5.79
CA LEU A 18 4.44 2.76 -6.69
C LEU A 18 4.98 3.97 -5.93
N LEU A 19 4.24 4.44 -4.92
CA LEU A 19 4.67 5.54 -4.06
C LEU A 19 5.87 5.18 -3.19
N LEU A 20 5.98 3.92 -2.73
CA LEU A 20 7.18 3.44 -2.05
C LEU A 20 8.40 3.58 -2.97
N PHE A 21 8.33 3.09 -4.21
CA PHE A 21 9.44 3.20 -5.15
C PHE A 21 9.76 4.66 -5.51
N ALA A 22 8.74 5.48 -5.77
CA ALA A 22 8.92 6.91 -6.03
C ALA A 22 9.62 7.62 -4.85
N GLY A 23 9.21 7.32 -3.61
CA GLY A 23 9.80 7.90 -2.41
C GLY A 23 11.20 7.37 -2.09
N LEU A 24 11.55 6.15 -2.54
CA LEU A 24 12.91 5.63 -2.46
C LEU A 24 13.86 6.36 -3.43
N ILE A 25 13.39 6.73 -4.63
CA ILE A 25 14.14 7.55 -5.58
C ILE A 25 14.32 8.96 -5.01
N ARG A 26 13.23 9.63 -4.66
CA ARG A 26 13.24 10.96 -4.05
C ARG A 26 12.12 11.06 -3.01
N PRO A 27 12.45 11.15 -1.71
CA PRO A 27 11.43 11.16 -0.65
C PRO A 27 10.53 12.39 -0.73
N VAL A 28 11.02 13.49 -1.29
CA VAL A 28 10.25 14.73 -1.50
C VAL A 28 9.02 14.50 -2.39
N LEU A 29 9.08 13.61 -3.39
CA LEU A 29 7.95 13.39 -4.31
C LEU A 29 6.69 12.92 -3.58
N VAL A 30 6.89 12.21 -2.48
CA VAL A 30 5.84 11.44 -1.84
C VAL A 30 5.52 11.98 -0.46
N LEU A 31 6.53 12.49 0.25
CA LEU A 31 6.37 13.05 1.58
C LEU A 31 6.30 14.58 1.57
N TRP A 32 6.14 15.27 0.43
CA TRP A 32 6.24 16.75 0.27
C TRP A 32 5.53 17.60 1.34
N PHE A 33 4.50 17.05 2.00
CA PHE A 33 3.72 17.69 3.05
C PHE A 33 4.27 17.50 4.48
N LEU A 34 5.28 16.64 4.69
CA LEU A 34 5.90 16.39 5.99
C LEU A 34 7.15 17.26 6.18
N ASP A 35 7.30 17.84 7.36
CA ASP A 35 8.47 18.68 7.72
C ASP A 35 9.83 17.95 7.57
N ARG A 36 9.86 16.63 7.77
CA ARG A 36 11.09 15.81 7.64
C ARG A 36 10.94 14.69 6.62
N MET A 37 11.64 14.83 5.50
CA MET A 37 11.75 13.86 4.42
C MET A 37 12.89 12.88 4.70
N ASN A 38 12.60 11.62 4.96
CA ASN A 38 13.63 10.60 5.10
C ASN A 38 13.20 9.29 4.41
N ARG A 39 14.14 8.60 3.76
CA ARG A 39 13.89 7.33 3.07
C ARG A 39 13.38 6.25 4.02
N LEU A 40 13.87 6.22 5.26
CA LEU A 40 13.34 5.33 6.30
C LEU A 40 11.86 5.60 6.60
N LYS A 41 11.44 6.87 6.54
CA LYS A 41 10.04 7.24 6.75
C LYS A 41 9.17 6.83 5.57
N VAL A 42 9.68 6.93 4.34
CA VAL A 42 9.00 6.40 3.14
C VAL A 42 8.75 4.90 3.30
N ILE A 43 9.77 4.12 3.64
CA ILE A 43 9.64 2.67 3.83
C ILE A 43 8.65 2.36 4.96
N LYS A 44 8.73 3.07 6.09
CA LYS A 44 7.81 2.86 7.21
C LYS A 44 6.36 3.20 6.87
N ILE A 45 6.10 4.27 6.13
CA ILE A 45 4.73 4.68 5.79
C ILE A 45 4.21 3.81 4.66
N TYR A 46 4.84 3.88 3.49
CA TYR A 46 4.35 3.21 2.29
C TYR A 46 4.56 1.70 2.34
N GLY A 47 5.64 1.22 2.95
CA GLY A 47 5.88 -0.21 3.09
C GLY A 47 4.90 -0.86 4.06
N LEU A 48 4.58 -0.18 5.17
CA LEU A 48 3.51 -0.62 6.06
C LEU A 48 2.15 -0.58 5.36
N SER A 49 1.86 0.47 4.57
CA SER A 49 0.62 0.55 3.78
C SER A 49 0.48 -0.61 2.79
N VAL A 50 1.55 -0.95 2.05
CA VAL A 50 1.56 -2.10 1.14
C VAL A 50 1.24 -3.38 1.90
N LEU A 51 1.94 -3.65 3.01
CA LEU A 51 1.71 -4.84 3.83
C LEU A 51 0.29 -4.89 4.39
N LEU A 52 -0.25 -3.75 4.83
CA LEU A 52 -1.62 -3.63 5.32
C LEU A 52 -2.65 -3.97 4.24
N PHE A 53 -2.55 -3.35 3.06
CA PHE A 53 -3.53 -3.57 2.00
C PHE A 53 -3.46 -4.97 1.41
N ILE A 54 -2.26 -5.52 1.21
CA ILE A 54 -2.09 -6.91 0.79
C ILE A 54 -2.60 -7.87 1.87
N GLY A 55 -2.26 -7.62 3.14
CA GLY A 55 -2.73 -8.45 4.26
C GLY A 55 -4.26 -8.49 4.34
N ILE A 56 -4.92 -7.34 4.24
CA ILE A 56 -6.39 -7.25 4.20
C ILE A 56 -6.95 -7.98 2.98
N TYR A 57 -6.38 -7.77 1.78
CA TYR A 57 -6.80 -8.45 0.56
C TYR A 57 -6.74 -9.98 0.72
N VAL A 58 -5.65 -10.51 1.26
CA VAL A 58 -5.48 -11.95 1.50
C VAL A 58 -6.47 -12.47 2.53
N ILE A 59 -6.65 -11.76 3.65
CA ILE A 59 -7.60 -12.15 4.71
C ILE A 59 -9.02 -12.20 4.17
N ILE A 60 -9.45 -11.19 3.41
CA ILE A 60 -10.80 -11.15 2.83
C ILE A 60 -10.99 -12.31 1.85
N ASN A 61 -10.02 -12.57 0.96
CA ASN A 61 -10.10 -13.69 0.03
C ASN A 61 -10.20 -15.03 0.78
N LEU A 62 -9.41 -15.22 1.82
CA LEU A 62 -9.41 -16.44 2.64
C LEU A 62 -10.73 -16.64 3.38
N LEU A 63 -11.31 -15.58 3.95
CA LEU A 63 -12.63 -15.63 4.60
C LEU A 63 -13.77 -15.86 3.61
N SER A 64 -13.67 -15.32 2.41
CA SER A 64 -14.68 -15.45 1.37
C SER A 64 -14.64 -16.78 0.63
N GLY A 65 -13.60 -17.59 0.82
CA GLY A 65 -13.41 -18.86 0.12
C GLY A 65 -13.09 -18.72 -1.37
N ILE A 66 -12.90 -17.50 -1.90
CA ILE A 66 -12.66 -17.26 -3.34
C ILE A 66 -11.35 -17.89 -3.84
N LEU A 67 -10.42 -18.18 -2.93
CA LEU A 67 -9.15 -18.86 -3.23
C LEU A 67 -9.25 -20.42 -3.20
N PHE A 68 -10.42 -21.01 -2.92
CA PHE A 68 -10.66 -22.46 -2.89
C PHE A 68 -11.86 -22.89 -3.74
#